data_AF-A0A329TDA0-F1
#
_entry.id   AF-A0A329TDA0-F1
#
_cell.length_a   1.000
_cell.length_b   1.000
_cell.length_c   1.000
_cell.angle_alpha   90.00
_cell.angle_beta   90.00
_cell.angle_gamma   90.00
#
_symmetry.space_group_name_H-M   'P 1'
#
loop_
_entity.id
_entity.type
_entity.pdbx_description
1 polymer ?
#
loop_
_entity_poly.entity_id
_entity_poly.type
_entity_poly.pdbx_seq_one_letter_code
_entity_poly.pdbx_strand_id
1 'polypeptide(L)'
;CLRVLTDYLDLLHDWQERYKPATPEEPHDPRFEEALHMTETVEHLTDCVAFGTPQQKADAAARLLSGSYLLMLEERTDRLALAKCA
;
A
#
# COMPACT_ATOMS: atom_id res chain seq x y z
N CYS A 1 -13.00 0.37 -0.35
CA CYS A 1 -12.00 -0.41 0.39
C CYS A 1 -11.11 -1.25 -0.50
N LEU A 2 -11.60 -2.33 -1.13
CA LEU A 2 -10.70 -3.24 -1.87
C LEU A 2 -9.94 -2.55 -3.01
N ARG A 3 -10.62 -1.71 -3.82
CA ARG A 3 -9.98 -0.94 -4.91
C ARG A 3 -8.82 -0.08 -4.43
N VAL A 4 -9.03 0.73 -3.39
CA VAL A 4 -7.97 1.58 -2.81
C VAL A 4 -6.77 0.75 -2.34
N LEU A 5 -7.00 -0.45 -1.79
CA LEU A 5 -5.92 -1.33 -1.36
C LEU A 5 -5.17 -1.94 -2.55
N THR A 6 -5.89 -2.40 -3.58
CA THR A 6 -5.26 -2.95 -4.78
C THR A 6 -4.50 -1.89 -5.57
N ASP A 7 -5.07 -0.70 -5.73
CA ASP A 7 -4.42 0.42 -6.44
C ASP A 7 -3.16 0.88 -5.69
N TYR A 8 -3.18 0.86 -4.36
CA TYR A 8 -2.01 1.13 -3.55
C TYR A 8 -0.96 0.02 -3.65
N LEU A 9 -1.37 -1.26 -3.66
CA LEU A 9 -0.46 -2.39 -3.86
C LEU A 9 0.28 -2.31 -5.20
N ASP A 10 -0.46 -2.05 -6.28
CA ASP A 10 0.14 -1.88 -7.61
C ASP A 10 1.19 -0.76 -7.61
N LEU A 11 0.94 0.33 -6.87
CA LEU A 11 1.88 1.43 -6.70
C LEU A 11 3.12 1.02 -5.89
N LEU A 12 2.95 0.27 -4.79
CA LEU A 12 4.08 -0.20 -3.98
C LEU A 12 4.95 -1.17 -4.77
N HIS A 13 4.36 -2.11 -5.51
CA HIS A 13 5.11 -3.04 -6.37
C HIS A 13 5.88 -2.28 -7.47
N ASP A 14 5.27 -1.30 -8.13
CA ASP A 14 5.96 -0.41 -9.08
C ASP A 14 7.14 0.33 -8.43
N TRP A 15 6.97 0.80 -7.20
CA TRP A 15 8.04 1.49 -6.48
C TRP A 15 9.19 0.59 -6.07
N GLN A 16 8.92 -0.66 -5.68
CA GLN A 16 9.97 -1.62 -5.37
C GLN A 16 10.86 -1.87 -6.58
N GLU A 17 10.29 -1.98 -7.78
CA GLU A 17 11.07 -2.21 -9.01
C GLU A 17 11.75 -0.94 -9.50
N ARG A 18 11.05 0.20 -9.47
CA ARG A 18 11.53 1.45 -10.07
C ARG A 18 12.54 2.21 -9.21
N TYR A 19 12.44 2.11 -7.89
CA TYR A 19 13.29 2.84 -6.93
C TYR A 19 14.23 1.92 -6.16
N LYS A 20 14.40 0.67 -6.61
CA LYS A 20 15.40 -0.24 -6.06
C LYS A 20 16.79 0.38 -6.17
N PRO A 21 17.58 0.43 -5.08
CA PRO A 21 18.95 0.88 -5.16
C PRO A 21 19.77 -0.08 -6.05
N ALA A 22 20.67 0.48 -6.85
CA ALA A 22 21.54 -0.31 -7.72
C ALA A 22 22.64 -1.03 -6.91
N THR A 23 23.03 -0.45 -5.77
CA THR A 23 23.97 -1.06 -4.82
C THR A 23 23.50 -0.89 -3.36
N PRO A 24 23.92 -1.76 -2.43
CA PRO A 24 23.52 -1.69 -1.02
C PRO A 24 23.93 -0.40 -0.29
N GLU A 25 24.92 0.33 -0.82
CA GLU A 25 25.46 1.56 -0.23
C GLU A 25 24.70 2.82 -0.68
N GLU A 26 23.85 2.72 -1.70
CA GLU A 26 23.04 3.84 -2.15
C GLU A 26 21.94 4.18 -1.13
N PRO A 27 21.67 5.48 -0.89
CA PRO A 27 20.57 5.88 -0.05
C PRO A 27 19.24 5.43 -0.66
N HIS A 28 18.38 4.84 0.16
CA HIS A 28 17.07 4.39 -0.30
C HIS A 28 16.16 5.57 -0.63
N ASP A 29 15.43 5.47 -1.73
CA ASP A 29 14.34 6.40 -2.01
C ASP A 29 13.24 6.21 -0.95
N PRO A 30 12.65 7.29 -0.39
CA PRO A 30 11.56 7.17 0.58
C PRO A 30 10.38 6.31 0.07
N ARG A 31 10.13 6.30 -1.24
CA ARG A 31 9.10 5.46 -1.87
C ARG A 31 9.47 3.97 -1.84
N PHE A 32 10.75 3.67 -1.99
CA PHE A 32 11.25 2.29 -1.89
C PHE A 32 11.14 1.78 -0.46
N GLU A 33 11.54 2.57 0.54
CA GLU A 33 11.41 2.20 1.95
C GLU A 33 9.94 2.01 2.36
N GLU A 34 9.07 2.89 1.88
CA GLU A 34 7.65 2.77 2.12
C GLU A 34 7.08 1.50 1.48
N ALA A 35 7.45 1.20 0.24
CA ALA A 35 7.04 -0.02 -0.42
C ALA A 35 7.50 -1.26 0.35
N LEU A 36 8.75 -1.29 0.84
CA LEU A 36 9.24 -2.40 1.65
C LEU A 36 8.44 -2.59 2.95
N HIS A 37 8.10 -1.51 3.65
CA HIS A 37 7.39 -1.62 4.93
C HIS A 37 5.90 -1.91 4.79
N MET A 38 5.27 -1.42 3.71
CA MET A 38 3.82 -1.41 3.60
C MET A 38 3.26 -2.57 2.78
N THR A 39 4.03 -3.13 1.85
CA THR A 39 3.54 -4.15 0.89
C THR A 39 2.92 -5.34 1.62
N GLU A 40 3.66 -5.99 2.52
CA GLU A 40 3.15 -7.16 3.26
C GLU A 40 1.89 -6.83 4.08
N THR A 41 1.86 -5.66 4.71
CA THR A 41 0.71 -5.24 5.52
C THR A 41 -0.54 -5.05 4.65
N VAL A 42 -0.39 -4.41 3.50
CA VAL A 42 -1.52 -4.11 2.61
C VAL A 42 -1.97 -5.37 1.85
N GLU A 43 -1.06 -6.27 1.47
CA GLU A 43 -1.37 -7.59 0.90
C GLU A 43 -2.19 -8.40 1.90
N HIS A 44 -1.72 -8.50 3.14
CA HIS A 44 -2.44 -9.22 4.19
C HIS A 44 -3.84 -8.66 4.44
N LEU A 45 -3.99 -7.33 4.51
CA LEU A 45 -5.31 -6.70 4.68
C LEU A 45 -6.22 -6.96 3.48
N THR A 46 -5.67 -6.94 2.26
CA THR A 46 -6.40 -7.24 1.03
C THR A 46 -6.90 -8.68 1.03
N ASP A 47 -6.04 -9.63 1.37
CA ASP A 47 -6.38 -11.05 1.47
C ASP A 47 -7.42 -11.32 2.56
N CYS A 48 -7.29 -10.69 3.73
CA CYS A 48 -8.28 -10.81 4.80
C CYS A 48 -9.66 -10.30 4.37
N VAL A 49 -9.74 -9.19 3.64
CA VAL A 49 -11.03 -8.65 3.17
C VAL A 49 -11.61 -9.50 2.02
N ALA A 50 -10.77 -9.97 1.10
CA ALA A 50 -11.20 -10.76 -0.05
C ALA A 50 -11.60 -12.19 0.35
N PHE A 51 -10.72 -12.91 1.05
CA PHE A 51 -10.79 -14.35 1.24
C PHE A 51 -10.89 -14.79 2.71
N GLY A 52 -10.69 -13.88 3.67
CA GLY A 52 -10.74 -14.19 5.09
C GLY A 52 -12.11 -14.70 5.57
N THR A 53 -12.10 -15.35 6.74
CA THR A 53 -13.32 -15.68 7.49
C THR A 53 -14.10 -14.40 7.83
N PRO A 54 -15.40 -14.51 8.17
CA PRO A 54 -16.20 -13.34 8.58
C PRO A 54 -15.55 -12.52 9.69
N GLN A 55 -14.88 -13.16 10.65
CA GLN A 55 -14.14 -12.48 11.71
C GLN A 55 -12.92 -11.74 11.16
N GLN A 56 -12.10 -12.39 10.34
CA GLN A 56 -10.93 -11.74 9.71
C GLN A 56 -11.34 -10.54 8.84
N LYS A 57 -12.46 -10.65 8.12
CA LYS A 57 -13.02 -9.53 7.34
C LYS A 57 -13.44 -8.38 8.24
N ALA A 58 -14.10 -8.67 9.36
CA ALA A 58 -14.51 -7.65 10.33
C ALA A 58 -13.30 -6.97 10.99
N ASP A 59 -12.29 -7.74 11.39
CA ASP A 59 -11.07 -7.22 12.01
C ASP A 59 -10.25 -6.38 11.01
N ALA A 60 -10.12 -6.83 9.76
CA ALA A 60 -9.47 -6.05 8.71
C ALA A 60 -10.23 -4.75 8.40
N ALA A 61 -11.55 -4.82 8.29
CA ALA A 61 -12.38 -3.62 8.11
C ALA A 61 -12.23 -2.65 9.30
N ALA A 62 -12.21 -3.15 10.53
CA ALA A 62 -12.00 -2.34 11.72
C ALA A 62 -10.63 -1.65 11.70
N ARG A 63 -9.55 -2.36 11.32
CA ARG A 63 -8.20 -1.77 11.17
C ARG A 63 -8.15 -0.70 10.10
N LEU A 64 -8.78 -0.93 8.95
CA LEU A 64 -8.84 0.01 7.83
C LEU A 64 -9.62 1.29 8.17
N LEU A 65 -10.68 1.16 8.97
CA LEU A 65 -11.52 2.28 9.41
C LEU A 65 -10.93 2.99 10.64
N SER A 66 -10.21 2.27 11.49
CA SER A 66 -9.54 2.86 12.65
C SER A 66 -8.40 3.77 12.20
N GLY A 67 -8.40 5.02 12.69
CA GLY A 67 -7.31 5.97 12.41
C GLY A 67 -7.27 6.53 11.00
N SER A 68 -8.36 6.44 10.22
CA SER A 68 -8.44 6.98 8.86
C SER A 68 -7.40 6.40 7.88
N TYR A 69 -6.91 5.19 8.12
CA TYR A 69 -5.87 4.57 7.30
C TYR A 69 -6.27 4.49 5.82
N LEU A 70 -7.52 4.13 5.54
CA LEU A 70 -8.01 4.05 4.17
C LEU A 70 -8.10 5.41 3.46
N LEU A 71 -8.50 6.46 4.18
CA LEU A 71 -8.48 7.84 3.70
C LEU A 71 -7.05 8.32 3.40
N MET A 72 -6.11 7.97 4.28
CA MET A 72 -4.69 8.31 4.13
C MET A 72 -4.07 7.62 2.91
N LEU A 73 -4.46 6.36 2.65
CA LEU A 73 -4.05 5.65 1.43
C LEU A 73 -4.67 6.26 0.17
N GLU A 74 -5.97 6.59 0.18
CA GLU A 74 -6.66 7.17 -0.97
C GLU A 74 -6.05 8.52 -1.37
N GLU A 75 -5.87 9.45 -0.42
CA GLU A 75 -5.24 10.76 -0.69
C GLU A 75 -3.80 10.65 -1.20
N ARG A 76 -3.05 9.66 -0.72
CA ARG A 76 -1.68 9.39 -1.18
C ARG A 76 -1.69 8.84 -2.60
N THR A 77 -2.50 7.81 -2.87
CA THR A 77 -2.63 7.21 -4.20
C THR A 77 -3.05 8.27 -5.21
N ASP A 78 -4.04 9.12 -4.89
CA ASP A 78 -4.50 10.18 -5.78
C ASP A 78 -3.41 11.22 -6.06
N ARG A 79 -2.71 11.68 -5.03
CA ARG A 79 -1.59 12.64 -5.17
C ARG A 79 -0.48 12.08 -6.05
N LEU A 80 -0.18 10.79 -5.91
CA LEU A 80 0.93 10.14 -6.61
C LEU A 80 0.54 9.68 -8.02
N ALA A 81 -0.73 9.33 -8.23
CA ALA A 81 -1.30 9.10 -9.55
C ALA A 81 -1.28 10.39 -10.39
N LEU A 82 -1.62 11.54 -9.79
CA LEU A 82 -1.51 12.85 -10.44
C LEU A 82 -0.04 13.20 -10.77
N ALA A 83 0.91 12.83 -9.91
CA ALA A 83 2.34 13.04 -10.14
C ALA A 83 2.92 12.12 -11.23
N LYS A 84 2.29 10.98 -11.56
CA LYS A 84 2.68 10.12 -12.70
C LYS A 84 2.32 10.73 -14.06
N CYS A 85 1.45 11.75 -14.11
CA CYS A 85 1.01 12.40 -15.35
C CYS A 85 1.76 13.70 -15.70
N ALA A 86 2.75 14.12 -14.91
CA ALA A 86 3.58 15.31 -15.18
C ALA A 86 5.01 14.92 -15.55
#